data_AF-A0A4R7UET7-F1
#
_entry.id   AF-A0A4R7UET7-F1
#
_cell.length_a   1.000
_cell.length_b   1.000
_cell.length_c   1.000
_cell.angle_alpha   90.00
_cell.angle_beta   90.00
_cell.angle_gamma   90.00
#
_symmetry.space_group_name_H-M   'P 1'
#
loop_
_entity.id
_entity.type
_entity.pdbx_description
1 polymer ?
#
loop_
_entity_poly.entity_id
_entity_poly.type
_entity_poly.pdbx_seq_one_letter_code
_entity_poly.pdbx_strand_id
1 'polypeptide(L)'
;MKNYKTKIIIWAIISVIALVGIIALPIFITRLNYVLDLYEKVEFDREILDAYQFAKAYSIGGLAFFCVLLIIGCTITYAGIKSWRYSEMFS
;
A
#
# COMPACT_ATOMS: atom_id res chain seq x y z
N MET A 1 0.34 -23.68 -19.88
CA MET A 1 0.59 -22.28 -19.49
C MET A 1 2.01 -22.14 -18.94
N LYS A 2 2.99 -21.78 -19.78
CA LYS A 2 4.38 -21.57 -19.31
C LYS A 2 4.43 -20.35 -18.36
N ASN A 3 5.20 -20.45 -17.27
CA ASN A 3 5.53 -19.38 -16.32
C ASN A 3 4.43 -18.89 -15.36
N TYR A 4 3.35 -19.65 -15.14
CA TYR A 4 2.32 -19.23 -14.17
C TYR A 4 2.85 -19.16 -12.73
N LYS A 5 3.77 -20.07 -12.34
CA LYS A 5 4.42 -20.07 -11.02
C LYS A 5 5.16 -18.75 -10.75
N THR A 6 5.89 -18.24 -11.74
CA THR A 6 6.61 -16.96 -11.64
C THR A 6 5.65 -15.78 -11.42
N LYS A 7 4.49 -15.78 -12.10
CA LYS A 7 3.48 -14.73 -11.92
C LYS A 7 2.90 -14.73 -10.50
N ILE A 8 2.66 -15.91 -9.92
CA ILE A 8 2.18 -16.04 -8.54
C ILE A 8 3.20 -15.46 -7.55
N ILE A 9 4.48 -15.77 -7.75
CA ILE A 9 5.57 -15.24 -6.90
C ILE A 9 5.67 -13.72 -7.01
N ILE A 10 5.57 -13.16 -8.21
CA ILE A 10 5.57 -11.70 -8.42
C ILE A 10 4.40 -11.05 -7.66
N TRP A 11 3.18 -11.59 -7.78
CA TRP A 11 2.02 -11.08 -7.05
C TRP A 11 2.15 -11.22 -5.53
N ALA A 12 2.78 -12.29 -5.05
CA ALA A 12 3.08 -12.45 -3.63
C ALA A 12 4.05 -11.36 -3.12
N ILE A 13 5.12 -11.07 -3.87
CA ILE A 13 6.07 -9.99 -3.53
C ILE A 13 5.38 -8.63 -3.53
N ILE A 14 4.55 -8.35 -4.54
CA ILE A 14 3.76 -7.11 -4.63
C ILE A 14 2.84 -6.96 -3.40
N SER A 15 2.21 -8.05 -2.96
CA SER A 15 1.35 -8.05 -1.76
C SER A 15 2.15 -7.72 -0.49
N VAL A 16 3.37 -8.24 -0.37
CA VAL A 16 4.26 -7.92 0.76
C VAL A 16 4.67 -6.45 0.74
N ILE A 17 5.01 -5.90 -0.42
CA ILE A 17 5.33 -4.46 -0.56
C ILE A 17 4.12 -3.61 -0.19
N ALA A 18 2.92 -4.01 -0.59
CA ALA A 18 1.69 -3.32 -0.23
C ALA A 18 1.46 -3.30 1.29
N LEU A 19 1.73 -4.41 1.97
CA LEU A 19 1.66 -4.51 3.42
C LEU A 19 2.60 -3.51 4.10
N VAL A 20 3.84 -3.38 3.60
CA VAL A 20 4.81 -2.40 4.10
C VAL A 20 4.29 -0.96 3.90
N GLY A 21 3.70 -0.68 2.73
CA GLY A 21 3.08 0.62 2.43
C GLY A 21 1.94 0.96 3.39
N ILE A 22 1.07 -0.01 3.70
CA ILE A 22 -0.03 0.15 4.66
C ILE A 22 0.47 0.46 6.07
N ILE A 23 1.65 -0.01 6.47
CA ILE A 23 2.23 0.28 7.79
C ILE A 23 2.95 1.64 7.79
N ALA A 24 3.68 1.96 6.74
CA ALA A 24 4.50 3.18 6.67
C ALA A 24 3.65 4.46 6.53
N LEU A 25 2.59 4.43 5.72
CA LEU A 25 1.79 5.62 5.42
C LEU A 25 1.00 6.17 6.62
N PRO A 26 0.37 5.36 7.50
CA PRO A 26 -0.25 5.85 8.72
C PRO A 26 0.73 6.56 9.64
N ILE A 27 1.96 6.04 9.78
CA ILE A 27 3.02 6.66 10.58
C ILE A 27 3.35 8.03 10.01
N PHE A 28 3.48 8.12 8.68
CA PHE A 28 3.76 9.38 8.00
C PHE A 28 2.59 10.39 8.13
N ILE A 29 1.35 9.95 7.95
CA ILE A 29 0.14 10.77 8.15
C ILE A 29 0.07 11.31 9.58
N THR A 30 0.41 10.49 10.57
CA THR A 30 0.43 10.90 11.98
C THR A 30 1.45 12.00 12.24
N ARG A 31 2.64 11.91 11.63
CA ARG A 31 3.66 12.96 11.71
C ARG A 31 3.21 14.25 11.02
N LEU A 32 2.61 14.16 9.83
CA LEU A 32 2.08 15.33 9.12
C LEU A 32 0.99 16.03 9.93
N ASN A 33 0.08 15.28 10.54
CA ASN A 33 -0.95 15.84 11.42
C ASN A 33 -0.36 16.58 12.62
N TYR A 34 0.70 16.04 13.24
CA TYR A 34 1.36 16.72 14.36
C TYR A 34 1.96 18.08 13.94
N VAL A 35 2.57 18.16 12.75
CA VAL A 35 3.12 19.41 12.24
C VAL A 35 2.01 20.42 11.90
N LEU A 36 0.92 19.95 11.30
CA LEU A 36 -0.25 20.78 11.00
C LEU A 36 -0.93 21.32 12.26
N ASP A 37 -1.00 20.53 13.34
CA ASP A 37 -1.55 20.97 14.64
C ASP A 37 -0.66 22.01 15.34
N LEU A 38 0.66 21.95 15.10
CA LEU A 38 1.61 22.93 15.61
C LEU A 38 1.48 24.29 14.91
N TYR A 39 1.15 24.29 13.61
CA TYR A 39 0.85 25.50 12.84
C TYR A 39 -0.33 26.27 13.42
N GLU A 40 -1.36 25.58 13.93
CA GLU A 40 -2.52 26.25 14.55
C GLU A 40 -2.12 27.10 15.77
N LYS A 41 -0.94 26.84 16.35
CA LYS A 41 -0.39 27.52 17.51
C LYS A 41 0.70 28.54 17.17
N VAL A 42 1.23 28.54 15.94
CA VAL A 42 2.36 29.40 15.51
C VAL A 42 2.15 29.83 14.06
N GLU A 43 2.10 31.14 13.79
CA GLU A 43 1.96 31.67 12.42
C GLU A 43 3.14 31.26 11.53
N PHE A 44 2.92 30.25 10.69
CA PHE A 44 3.83 29.82 9.63
C PHE A 44 3.33 30.34 8.28
N ASP A 45 4.17 30.27 7.25
CA ASP A 45 3.81 30.71 5.90
C ASP A 45 2.75 29.79 5.26
N ARG A 46 1.83 30.37 4.49
CA ARG A 46 0.70 29.66 3.86
C ARG A 46 1.16 28.64 2.81
N GLU A 47 2.25 28.91 2.10
CA GLU A 47 2.82 27.96 1.14
C GLU A 47 3.25 26.63 1.81
N ILE A 48 3.77 26.72 3.03
CA ILE A 48 4.20 25.54 3.79
C ILE A 48 2.96 24.74 4.21
N LEU A 49 1.91 25.42 4.68
CA LEU A 49 0.66 24.76 5.05
C LEU A 49 0.05 23.96 3.88
N ASP A 50 -0.02 24.57 2.70
CA ASP A 50 -0.57 23.94 1.51
C ASP A 50 0.25 22.70 1.11
N ALA A 51 1.59 22.80 1.11
CA ALA A 51 2.47 21.67 0.82
C ALA A 51 2.23 20.47 1.76
N TYR A 52 2.07 20.72 3.06
CA TYR A 52 1.80 19.68 4.04
C TYR A 52 0.39 19.08 3.90
N GLN A 53 -0.61 19.90 3.55
CA GLN A 53 -1.96 19.41 3.26
C GLN A 53 -1.98 18.53 2.00
N PHE A 54 -1.27 18.93 0.94
CA PHE A 54 -1.11 18.09 -0.25
C PHE A 54 -0.43 16.77 0.10
N ALA A 55 0.68 16.80 0.85
CA ALA A 55 1.38 15.60 1.28
C ALA A 55 0.46 14.66 2.08
N LYS A 56 -0.38 15.21 2.96
CA LYS A 56 -1.38 14.45 3.73
C LYS A 56 -2.41 13.80 2.81
N ALA A 57 -2.99 14.56 1.87
CA ALA A 57 -3.98 14.05 0.93
C ALA A 57 -3.42 12.90 0.06
N TYR A 58 -2.22 13.08 -0.50
CA TYR A 58 -1.52 12.03 -1.26
C TYR A 58 -1.21 10.80 -0.41
N SER A 59 -0.84 10.98 0.86
CA SER A 59 -0.54 9.86 1.75
C SER A 59 -1.78 9.04 2.08
N ILE A 60 -2.93 9.69 2.27
CA ILE A 60 -4.23 9.02 2.47
C ILE A 60 -4.65 8.28 1.20
N GLY A 61 -4.50 8.91 0.02
CA GLY A 61 -4.77 8.26 -1.26
C GLY A 61 -3.87 7.05 -1.50
N GLY A 62 -2.57 7.17 -1.18
CA GLY A 62 -1.61 6.07 -1.22
C GLY A 62 -2.01 4.92 -0.29
N LEU A 63 -2.49 5.22 0.92
CA LEU A 63 -2.92 4.21 1.88
C LEU A 63 -4.08 3.40 1.30
N ALA A 64 -5.10 4.09 0.78
CA ALA A 64 -6.25 3.45 0.16
C ALA A 64 -5.83 2.57 -1.04
N PHE A 65 -4.91 3.06 -1.87
CA PHE A 65 -4.34 2.31 -2.99
C PHE A 65 -3.65 1.01 -2.52
N PHE A 66 -2.78 1.09 -1.51
CA PHE A 66 -2.10 -0.10 -1.00
C PHE A 66 -3.06 -1.10 -0.34
N CYS A 67 -4.13 -0.64 0.33
CA CYS A 67 -5.18 -1.52 0.84
C CYS A 67 -5.86 -2.32 -0.27
N VAL A 68 -6.27 -1.65 -1.36
CA VAL A 68 -6.89 -2.32 -2.52
C VAL A 68 -5.90 -3.29 -3.17
N LEU A 69 -4.65 -2.86 -3.35
CA LEU A 69 -3.60 -3.65 -3.96
C LEU A 69 -3.25 -4.90 -3.15
N LEU A 70 -3.29 -4.81 -1.81
CA LEU A 70 -3.14 -5.96 -0.91
C LEU A 70 -4.27 -6.98 -1.10
N ILE A 71 -5.53 -6.54 -1.14
CA ILE A 71 -6.69 -7.43 -1.32
C ILE A 71 -6.60 -8.17 -2.66
N ILE A 72 -6.33 -7.43 -3.74
CA ILE A 72 -6.16 -8.01 -5.07
C ILE A 72 -4.99 -8.99 -5.09
N GLY A 73 -3.84 -8.58 -4.55
CA GLY A 73 -2.64 -9.40 -4.47
C GLY A 73 -2.85 -10.71 -3.71
N CYS A 74 -3.44 -10.65 -2.51
CA CYS A 74 -3.80 -11.82 -1.73
C CYS A 74 -4.75 -12.76 -2.48
N THR A 75 -5.76 -12.21 -3.16
CA THR A 75 -6.73 -13.01 -3.92
C THR A 75 -6.05 -13.76 -5.08
N ILE A 76 -5.20 -13.07 -5.85
CA ILE A 76 -4.46 -13.66 -6.96
C ILE A 76 -3.47 -14.71 -6.46
N THR A 77 -2.70 -14.41 -5.41
CA THR A 77 -1.74 -15.34 -4.84
C THR A 77 -2.42 -16.58 -4.30
N TYR A 78 -3.55 -16.45 -3.58
CA TYR A 78 -4.32 -17.59 -3.09
C TYR A 78 -4.89 -18.45 -4.24
N ALA A 79 -5.54 -17.82 -5.22
CA ALA A 79 -6.08 -18.53 -6.38
C ALA A 79 -4.97 -19.25 -7.16
N GLY A 80 -3.81 -18.61 -7.30
CA GLY A 80 -2.63 -19.17 -7.95
C GLY A 80 -2.05 -20.38 -7.21
N ILE A 81 -1.89 -20.30 -5.89
CA ILE A 81 -1.41 -21.42 -5.07
C ILE A 81 -2.39 -22.59 -5.16
N LYS A 82 -3.71 -22.31 -5.10
CA LYS A 82 -4.74 -23.33 -5.27
C LYS A 82 -4.66 -24.00 -6.64
N SER A 83 -4.50 -23.22 -7.72
CA SER A 83 -4.36 -23.78 -9.09
C SER A 83 -3.08 -24.61 -9.25
N TRP A 84 -2.00 -24.23 -8.56
CA TRP A 84 -0.75 -24.98 -8.57
C TRP A 84 -0.98 -26.38 -7.97
N ARG A 85 -1.58 -26.46 -6.77
CA ARG A 85 -1.85 -27.75 -6.11
C ARG A 85 -2.72 -28.68 -6.95
N TYR A 86 -3.73 -28.15 -7.65
CA TYR A 86 -4.53 -28.96 -8.59
C TYR A 86 -3.69 -29.47 -9.76
N SER A 87 -2.83 -28.63 -10.35
CA SER A 87 -1.96 -29.05 -11.45
C SER A 87 -1.00 -30.18 -11.05
N GLU A 88 -0.60 -30.27 -9.79
CA GLU A 88 0.27 -31.34 -9.29
C GLU A 88 -0.50 -32.64 -8.99
N MET A 89 -1.79 -32.57 -8.63
CA MET A 89 -2.61 -33.77 -8.43
C MET A 89 -2.98 -34.48 -9.75
N PHE A 90 -3.00 -33.76 -10.87
CA PHE A 90 -3.38 -34.29 -12.18
C PHE A 90 -2.19 -34.47 -13.14
N SER A 91 -0.95 -34.31 -12.64
CA SER A 91 0.30 -34.56 -13.36
C SER A 91 0.97 -35.83 -12.87
#